data_AF-A0A3D4EFE4-F1
#
_entry.id   AF-A0A3D4EFE4-F1
#
_cell.length_a   1.000
_cell.length_b   1.000
_cell.length_c   1.000
_cell.angle_alpha   90.00
_cell.angle_beta   90.00
_cell.angle_gamma   90.00
#
_symmetry.space_group_name_H-M   'P 1'
#
loop_
_entity.id
_entity.type
_entity.pdbx_description
1 polymer ?
#
loop_
_entity_poly.entity_id
_entity_poly.type
_entity_poly.pdbx_seq_one_letter_code
_entity_poly.pdbx_strand_id
1 'polypeptide(L)' 'KLHEYVDTALSEREARIIKIRYGLNSLEPKTQRETAQLLGISRSYVSRIEKKALEKLRLALGEDAAPV' A
#
# COMPACT_ATOMS: atom_id res chain seq x y z
N LYS A 1 -13.82 -7.24 1.47
CA LYS A 1 -13.86 -6.05 0.60
C LYS A 1 -12.48 -5.40 0.47
N LEU A 2 -11.94 -4.66 1.45
CA LEU A 2 -10.62 -4.00 1.28
C LEU A 2 -9.46 -4.96 0.96
N HIS A 3 -9.37 -6.10 1.66
CA HIS A 3 -8.31 -7.11 1.41
C HIS A 3 -8.34 -7.64 -0.02
N GLU A 4 -9.53 -7.83 -0.59
CA GLU A 4 -9.73 -8.33 -1.94
C GLU A 4 -9.25 -7.32 -2.99
N TYR A 5 -9.51 -6.02 -2.80
CA TYR A 5 -8.97 -4.97 -3.66
C TYR A 5 -7.45 -4.83 -3.55
N VAL A 6 -6.89 -5.00 -2.35
CA VAL A 6 -5.43 -5.03 -2.18
C VAL A 6 -4.79 -6.18 -2.96
N ASP A 7 -5.47 -7.32 -3.07
CA ASP A 7 -4.95 -8.49 -3.79
C ASP A 7 -5.26 -8.50 -5.29
N THR A 8 -6.29 -7.76 -5.74
CA THR A 8 -6.71 -7.74 -7.15
C THR A 8 -6.31 -6.47 -7.91
N ALA A 9 -6.23 -5.32 -7.24
CA ALA A 9 -5.92 -4.03 -7.86
C ALA A 9 -4.43 -3.65 -7.80
N LEU A 10 -3.65 -4.33 -6.96
CA LEU A 10 -2.22 -4.07 -6.77
C LEU A 10 -1.36 -5.23 -7.26
N SER A 11 -0.14 -4.92 -7.70
CA SER A 11 0.88 -5.95 -7.90
C SER A 11 1.27 -6.59 -6.57
N GLU A 12 1.80 -7.81 -6.58
CA GLU A 12 2.23 -8.51 -5.36
C GLU A 12 3.17 -7.67 -4.48
N ARG A 13 4.07 -6.91 -5.10
CA ARG A 13 5.02 -6.04 -4.37
C ARG A 13 4.33 -4.83 -3.74
N GLU A 14 3.39 -4.20 -4.44
CA GLU A 14 2.56 -3.11 -3.92
C GLU A 14 1.68 -3.61 -2.77
N ALA A 15 0.96 -4.72 -2.99
CA ALA A 15 0.12 -5.36 -2.00
C ALA A 15 0.91 -5.71 -0.73
N ARG A 16 2.10 -6.31 -0.87
CA ARG A 16 2.96 -6.65 0.27
C ARG A 16 3.39 -5.40 1.06
N ILE A 17 3.79 -4.33 0.38
CA ILE A 17 4.18 -3.07 1.03
C ILE A 17 2.98 -2.46 1.79
N ILE A 18 1.80 -2.43 1.16
CA ILE A 18 0.58 -1.90 1.77
C ILE A 18 0.13 -2.74 2.97
N LYS A 19 0.18 -4.07 2.87
CA LYS A 19 -0.16 -4.97 3.97
C LYS A 19 0.72 -4.71 5.21
N ILE A 20 2.02 -4.50 5.02
CA ILE A 20 2.95 -4.16 6.11
C ILE A 20 2.68 -2.74 6.65
N ARG A 21 2.50 -1.75 5.77
CA ARG A 21 2.31 -0.34 6.16
C ARG A 21 1.08 -0.14 7.03
N TYR A 22 -0.01 -0.82 6.70
CA TYR A 22 -1.32 -0.64 7.33
C TYR A 22 -1.73 -1.79 8.24
N GLY A 23 -0.85 -2.78 8.47
CA GLY A 23 -1.14 -3.87 9.39
C GLY A 23 -2.25 -4.81 8.90
N LEU A 24 -2.37 -5.00 7.58
CA LEU A 24 -3.37 -5.91 7.03
C LEU A 24 -2.91 -7.37 7.26
N ASN A 25 -3.88 -8.28 7.36
CA ASN A 25 -3.67 -9.71 7.64
C ASN A 25 -3.06 -9.97 9.03
N SER A 26 -3.57 -9.25 10.04
CA SER A 26 -3.12 -9.37 11.43
C SER A 26 -1.66 -9.01 11.65
N LEU A 27 -1.07 -8.20 10.76
CA LEU A 27 0.25 -7.61 10.95
C LEU A 27 0.12 -6.35 11.80
N GLU A 28 1.15 -6.01 12.56
CA GLU A 28 1.24 -4.68 13.16
C GLU A 28 1.60 -3.64 12.08
N PRO A 29 0.91 -2.48 12.03
CA PRO A 29 1.22 -1.43 11.08
C PRO A 29 2.64 -0.90 11.33
N LYS A 30 3.42 -0.77 10.25
CA LYS A 30 4.79 -0.27 10.31
C LYS A 30 4.91 1.04 9.57
N THR A 31 5.73 1.97 10.05
CA THR A 31 6.08 3.20 9.35
C THR A 31 6.77 2.91 8.00
N GLN A 32 6.87 3.91 7.13
CA GLN A 32 7.61 3.76 5.88
C GLN A 32 9.09 3.41 6.10
N ARG A 33 9.69 3.93 7.18
CA ARG A 33 11.09 3.66 7.53
C ARG A 33 11.26 2.21 8.00
N GLU A 34 10.39 1.73 8.87
CA GLU A 34 10.42 0.34 9.34
C GLU A 34 10.11 -0.64 8.21
N THR A 35 9.13 -0.31 7.36
CA THR A 35 8.82 -1.11 6.15
C THR A 35 10.02 -1.17 5.22
N ALA A 36 10.70 -0.04 5.00
CA ALA A 36 11.90 0.04 4.18
C ALA A 36 13.04 -0.82 4.71
N GLN A 37 13.29 -0.75 6.03
CA GLN A 37 14.28 -1.57 6.72
C GLN A 37 13.95 -3.06 6.61
N LEU A 38 12.69 -3.45 6.87
CA LEU A 38 12.23 -4.83 6.77
C LEU A 38 12.38 -5.42 5.36
N LEU A 39 12.23 -4.57 4.34
CA LEU A 39 12.24 -4.98 2.93
C LEU A 39 13.60 -4.76 2.24
N GLY A 40 14.60 -4.23 2.94
CA GLY A 40 15.92 -3.94 2.36
C GLY A 40 15.88 -2.91 1.23
N ILE A 41 14.98 -1.92 1.31
CA ILE A 41 14.81 -0.86 0.29
C ILE A 41 14.86 0.53 0.91
N SER A 42 14.88 1.57 0.08
CA SER A 42 14.85 2.95 0.58
C SER A 42 13.45 3.37 1.02
N ARG A 43 13.38 4.21 2.07
CA ARG A 43 12.12 4.85 2.50
C ARG A 43 11.44 5.59 1.37
N SER A 44 12.21 6.29 0.53
CA SER A 44 11.67 7.02 -0.63
C SER A 44 11.04 6.08 -1.65
N TYR A 45 11.55 4.86 -1.81
CA TYR A 45 10.90 3.86 -2.67
C TYR A 45 9.57 3.39 -2.08
N VAL A 46 9.52 3.11 -0.77
CA VAL A 46 8.26 2.79 -0.08
C VAL A 46 7.22 3.90 -0.27
N SER A 47 7.61 5.17 -0.08
CA SER A 47 6.71 6.33 -0.28
C SER A 47 6.13 6.39 -1.70
N ARG A 48 6.96 6.18 -2.73
CA ARG A 48 6.49 6.17 -4.13
C ARG A 48 5.51 5.04 -4.40
N ILE A 49 5.79 3.84 -3.88
CA ILE A 49 4.91 2.67 -4.02
C ILE A 49 3.59 2.91 -3.30
N GLU A 50 3.64 3.40 -2.06
CA GLU A 50 2.45 3.71 -1.26
C GLU A 50 1.53 4.70 -1.98
N LYS A 51 2.08 5.80 -2.51
CA LYS A 51 1.29 6.77 -3.27
C LYS A 51 0.58 6.13 -4.48
N LYS A 52 1.32 5.35 -5.29
CA LYS A 52 0.75 4.67 -6.47
C LYS A 52 -0.31 3.64 -6.09
N ALA A 53 -0.07 2.87 -5.03
CA ALA A 53 -0.98 1.84 -4.59
C ALA A 53 -2.28 2.43 -4.04
N LEU A 54 -2.21 3.52 -3.26
CA LEU A 54 -3.39 4.22 -2.79
C LEU A 54 -4.23 4.80 -3.93
N GLU A 55 -3.58 5.36 -4.97
CA GLU A 55 -4.27 5.85 -6.16
C GLU A 55 -5.01 4.72 -6.90
N LYS A 56 -4.38 3.56 -7.09
CA LYS A 56 -5.03 2.38 -7.69
C LYS A 56 -6.21 1.88 -6.86
N LEU A 57 -6.05 1.81 -5.54
CA LEU A 57 -7.13 1.38 -4.63
C LEU A 57 -8.31 2.36 -4.67
N ARG A 58 -8.04 3.67 -4.72
CA ARG A 58 -9.07 4.71 -4.85
C ARG A 58 -9.92 4.51 -6.12
N LEU A 59 -9.26 4.31 -7.26
CA LEU A 59 -9.93 4.03 -8.53
C LEU A 59 -10.74 2.72 -8.48
N ALA A 60 -10.17 1.66 -7.89
CA ALA A 60 -10.85 0.36 -7.77
C ALA A 60 -12.07 0.38 -6.84
N LEU A 61 -12.09 1.29 -5.86
CA LEU A 61 -13.22 1.48 -4.95
C LEU A 61 -14.33 2.37 -5.55
N GLY A 62 -14.14 2.89 -6.75
CA GLY A 62 -15.15 3.69 -7.46
C GLY A 62 -15.34 5.09 -6.89
N GLU A 63 -14.38 5.60 -6.09
CA GLU A 63 -14.41 6.99 -5.69
C GLU A 63 -13.84 7.88 -6.80
N ASP A 64 -14.72 8.62 -7.48
CA ASP A 64 -14.42 9.87 -8.20
C ASP A 64 -13.96 10.97 -7.23
N ALA A 65 -13.07 10.63 -6.30
CA ALA A 65 -12.61 11.61 -5.37
C ALA A 65 -11.59 12.48 -6.14
N ALA A 66 -12.02 13.72 -6.39
CA ALA A 66 -11.22 14.75 -7.03
C ALA A 66 -9.88 14.93 -6.30
N PRO A 67 -8.80 15.34 -6.98
CA PRO A 67 -7.68 15.95 -6.30
C PRO A 67 -8.16 17.31 -5.77
N VAL A 68 -8.23 17.46 -4.44
CA VAL A 68 -8.22 18.78 -3.81
C VAL A 68 -6.77 19.23 -3.69
#